data_AF-A0AA94WLF0-F1
#
_entry.id   AF-A0AA94WLF0-F1
#
_cell.length_a   1.000
_cell.length_b   1.000
_cell.length_c   1.000
_cell.angle_alpha   90.00
_cell.angle_beta   90.00
_cell.angle_gamma   90.00
#
_symmetry.space_group_name_H-M   'P 1'
#
loop_
_entity.id
_entity.type
_entity.pdbx_description
1 polymer ?
#
loop_
_entity_poly.entity_id
_entity_poly.type
_entity_poly.pdbx_seq_one_letter_code
_entity_poly.pdbx_strand_id
1 'polypeptide(L)' 'MTEKKEVTFEEAMKDLENIVEKLEEGDVPLEEAISFYKEGMKLSKLCHDKLSHVEAEMEQILKENGELESFQVQEDEA' A
#
# COMPACT_ATOMS: atom_id res chain seq x y z
N MET A 1 -20.46 0.73 20.77
CA MET A 1 -20.32 0.38 19.34
C MET A 1 -18.88 0.69 18.99
N THR A 2 -18.07 -0.33 18.73
CA THR A 2 -16.62 -0.14 18.52
C THR A 2 -16.42 0.21 17.05
N GLU A 3 -16.29 1.50 16.75
CA GLU A 3 -15.89 1.96 15.41
C GLU A 3 -14.52 1.36 15.09
N LYS A 4 -14.49 0.52 14.06
CA LYS A 4 -13.28 -0.09 13.55
C LYS A 4 -12.56 1.01 12.77
N LYS A 5 -11.63 1.71 13.42
CA LYS A 5 -10.83 2.76 12.80
C LYS A 5 -10.12 2.17 11.57
N GLU A 6 -10.47 2.65 10.38
CA GLU A 6 -9.78 2.24 9.16
C GLU A 6 -8.34 2.74 9.21
N VAL A 7 -7.41 1.84 8.90
CA VAL A 7 -5.98 2.17 8.82
C VAL A 7 -5.79 3.09 7.61
N THR A 8 -5.12 4.21 7.81
CA THR A 8 -4.76 5.15 6.73
C THR A 8 -3.64 4.58 5.85
N PHE A 9 -3.37 5.19 4.69
CA PHE A 9 -2.27 4.77 3.84
C PHE A 9 -0.92 4.96 4.56
N GLU A 10 -0.75 6.10 5.20
CA GLU A 10 0.46 6.51 5.91
C GLU A 10 0.73 5.60 7.12
N GLU A 11 -0.31 5.23 7.87
CA GLU A 11 -0.19 4.25 8.96
C GLU A 11 0.24 2.88 8.43
N ALA A 12 -0.41 2.39 7.35
CA ALA A 12 -0.08 1.08 6.77
C ALA A 12 1.34 1.04 6.19
N MET A 13 1.79 2.13 5.56
CA MET A 13 3.12 2.25 4.99
C MET A 13 4.19 2.28 6.09
N LYS A 14 3.95 3.05 7.17
CA LYS A 14 4.85 3.08 8.31
C LYS A 14 4.99 1.72 8.98
N ASP A 15 3.88 0.99 9.14
CA ASP A 15 3.91 -0.36 9.71
C ASP A 15 4.66 -1.33 8.80
N LEU A 16 4.54 -1.19 7.48
CA LEU A 16 5.29 -1.98 6.50
C LEU A 16 6.80 -1.69 6.58
N GLU A 17 7.20 -0.42 6.65
CA GLU A 17 8.60 -0.02 6.83
C GLU A 17 9.22 -0.63 8.09
N ASN A 18 8.50 -0.57 9.23
CA ASN A 18 8.95 -1.18 10.48
C ASN A 18 9.14 -2.70 10.36
N ILE A 19 8.29 -3.37 9.58
CA ILE A 19 8.41 -4.81 9.33
C ILE A 19 9.64 -5.12 8.48
N VAL A 20 9.88 -4.33 7.43
CA VAL A 20 11.06 -4.48 6.57
C VAL A 20 12.33 -4.27 7.39
N GLU A 21 12.40 -3.21 8.20
CA GLU A 21 13.56 -2.92 9.07
C GLU A 21 13.87 -4.11 9.99
N LYS A 22 12.86 -4.67 10.66
CA LYS A 22 13.04 -5.87 11.50
C LYS A 22 13.54 -7.09 10.73
N LEU A 23 13.03 -7.31 9.52
CA LEU A 23 13.47 -8.43 8.68
C LEU A 23 14.92 -8.23 8.19
N GLU A 24 15.33 -6.99 7.96
CA GLU A 24 16.69 -6.63 7.53
C GLU A 24 17.74 -6.71 8.66
N GLU A 25 17.34 -6.50 9.92
CA GLU A 25 18.21 -6.66 11.10
C GLU A 25 18.81 -8.08 11.20
N GLY A 26 18.15 -9.09 10.65
CA GLY A 26 18.71 -10.44 10.48
C GLY A 26 18.78 -11.30 11.75
N ASP A 27 18.46 -10.76 12.93
CA ASP A 27 18.40 -11.48 14.22
C ASP A 27 16.97 -11.92 14.60
N VAL A 28 16.09 -12.03 13.61
CA VAL A 28 14.69 -12.46 13.81
C VAL A 28 14.58 -13.98 13.72
N PRO A 29 14.01 -14.67 14.72
CA PRO A 29 13.72 -16.09 14.64
C PRO A 29 12.86 -16.44 13.42
N LEU A 30 13.11 -17.59 12.78
CA LEU A 30 12.43 -18.00 11.54
C LEU A 30 10.90 -17.93 11.64
N GLU A 31 10.34 -18.34 12.77
CA GLU A 31 8.89 -18.34 13.01
C GLU A 31 8.31 -16.92 13.03
N GLU A 32 9.03 -15.97 13.65
CA GLU A 32 8.68 -14.56 13.68
C GLU A 32 8.87 -13.92 12.30
N ALA A 33 9.95 -14.27 11.58
CA ALA A 33 10.20 -13.77 10.23
C ALA A 33 9.06 -14.16 9.27
N ILE A 34 8.52 -15.39 9.38
CA ILE A 34 7.35 -15.82 8.61
C ILE A 34 6.10 -15.00 8.99
N SER A 35 5.94 -14.65 10.27
CA SER A 35 4.82 -13.82 10.73
C SER A 35 4.93 -12.40 10.16
N PHE A 36 6.09 -11.77 10.30
CA PHE A 36 6.38 -10.45 9.75
C PHE A 36 6.21 -10.42 8.24
N TYR A 37 6.69 -11.44 7.52
CA TYR A 37 6.49 -11.53 6.08
C TYR A 37 5.00 -11.56 5.70
N LYS A 38 4.18 -12.38 6.38
CA LYS A 38 2.74 -12.44 6.13
C LYS A 38 2.03 -11.12 6.42
N GLU A 39 2.46 -10.42 7.47
CA GLU A 39 1.90 -9.12 7.83
C GLU A 39 2.32 -8.03 6.85
N GLY A 40 3.59 -8.02 6.46
CA GLY A 40 4.12 -7.14 5.41
C GLY A 40 3.40 -7.33 4.08
N MET A 41 3.13 -8.57 3.66
CA MET A 41 2.33 -8.84 2.46
C MET A 41 0.91 -8.27 2.55
N LYS A 42 0.27 -8.34 3.73
CA LYS A 42 -1.08 -7.78 3.92
C LYS A 42 -1.06 -6.26 3.86
N LEU A 43 -0.07 -5.62 4.49
CA LEU A 43 0.09 -4.17 4.48
C LEU A 43 0.44 -3.66 3.07
N SER A 44 1.35 -4.33 2.37
CA SER A 44 1.68 -4.03 0.98
C SER A 44 0.44 -4.11 0.08
N LYS A 45 -0.37 -5.16 0.22
CA LYS A 45 -1.64 -5.26 -0.49
C LYS A 45 -2.60 -4.13 -0.12
N LEU A 46 -2.72 -3.78 1.16
CA LEU A 46 -3.59 -2.70 1.61
C LEU A 46 -3.16 -1.35 1.01
N CYS A 47 -1.86 -1.06 1.00
CA CYS A 47 -1.32 0.16 0.40
C CYS A 47 -1.62 0.21 -1.10
N HIS A 48 -1.38 -0.88 -1.83
CA HIS A 48 -1.71 -0.98 -3.25
C HIS A 48 -3.21 -0.78 -3.50
N ASP A 49 -4.08 -1.49 -2.78
CA ASP A 49 -5.53 -1.39 -2.96
C ASP A 49 -6.04 0.04 -2.69
N LYS A 50 -5.45 0.77 -1.73
CA LYS A 50 -5.76 2.18 -1.48
C LYS A 50 -5.32 3.10 -2.62
N LEU A 51 -4.11 2.93 -3.13
CA LEU A 51 -3.61 3.71 -4.27
C LEU A 51 -4.47 3.47 -5.51
N SER A 52 -4.76 2.20 -5.83
CA SER A 52 -5.63 1.82 -6.96
C SER A 52 -7.04 2.40 -6.83
N HIS A 53 -7.56 2.52 -5.61
CA HIS A 53 -8.86 3.18 -5.38
C HIS A 53 -8.79 4.68 -5.71
N VAL A 54 -7.77 5.38 -5.22
CA VAL A 54 -7.57 6.81 -5.49
C VAL A 54 -7.34 7.07 -6.98
N GLU A 55 -6.57 6.22 -7.67
CA GLU A 55 -6.37 6.29 -9.12
C GLU A 55 -7.69 6.15 -9.87
N ALA A 56 -8.53 5.17 -9.50
CA ALA A 56 -9.84 4.98 -10.11
C ALA A 56 -10.79 6.16 -9.86
N GLU A 57 -10.78 6.75 -8.66
CA GLU A 57 -11.57 7.95 -8.35
C GLU A 57 -11.09 9.16 -9.16
N MET A 58 -9.78 9.36 -9.29
CA MET A 58 -9.19 10.41 -10.12
C MET A 58 -9.59 10.25 -11.59
N GLU A 59 -9.51 9.02 -12.13
CA GLU A 59 -9.96 8.72 -13.48
C GLU A 59 -11.44 9.06 -13.71
N GLN A 60 -12.31 8.80 -12.73
CA GLN A 60 -13.73 9.12 -12.83
C GLN A 60 -13.96 10.63 -12.86
N ILE A 61 -13.32 11.37 -11.96
CA ILE A 61 -13.39 12.84 -11.91
C ILE A 61 -12.94 13.44 -13.25
N LEU A 62 -11.85 12.94 -13.83
CA LEU A 62 -11.29 13.37 -15.12
C LEU A 62 -12.19 13.03 -16.34
N LYS A 63 -13.02 11.99 -16.24
CA LYS A 63 -13.98 11.63 -17.29
C LYS A 63 -15.22 12.54 -17.25
N GLU A 64 -15.61 13.02 -16.08
CA GLU A 64 -16.81 13.87 -15.90
C GLU A 64 -16.60 15.33 -16.35
N ASN A 65 -15.38 15.84 -16.29
CA ASN A 65 -15.00 17.21 -16.67
C ASN A 65 -14.46 17.36 -18.11
N GLY A 66 -14.39 16.26 -18.88
CA GLY A 66 -14.34 16.31 -20.35
C GLY A 66 -12.97 16.42 -21.02
N GLU A 67 -11.85 16.36 -20.28
CA GLU A 67 -10.50 16.32 -20.86
C GLU A 67 -9.70 15.14 -20.30
N LEU A 68 -9.56 14.10 -21.15
CA LEU A 68 -8.58 13.03 -20.97
C LEU A 68 -7.21 13.52 -21.46
N GLU A 69 -6.37 14.00 -20.56
CA GLU A 69 -4.95 13.67 -20.70
C GLU A 69 -4.74 12.38 -19.92
N SER A 70 -4.48 11.31 -20.65
CA SER A 70 -4.16 10.01 -20.06
C SER A 70 -3.03 10.19 -19.06
N PHE A 71 -3.30 9.96 -17.77
CA PHE A 71 -2.24 9.79 -16.78
C PHE A 71 -1.61 8.42 -17.05
N GLN A 72 -0.85 8.32 -18.15
CA GLN A 72 0.06 7.21 -18.36
C GLN A 72 1.19 7.43 -17.36
N VAL A 73 1.08 6.79 -16.19
CA VAL A 73 2.27 6.46 -15.43
C VAL A 73 3.09 5.59 -16.36
N GLN A 74 4.06 6.19 -17.05
CA GLN A 74 5.10 5.44 -17.72
C GLN A 74 5.82 4.70 -16.60
N GLU A 75 5.44 3.44 -16.37
CA GLU A 75 6.39 2.46 -15.89
C GLU A 75 7.48 2.40 -16.98
N ASP A 76 8.45 3.30 -16.86
CA ASP A 76 9.73 3.16 -17.52
C ASP A 76 10.36 1.89 -16.95
N GLU A 77 10.02 0.74 -17.54
CA GLU A 77 10.80 -0.48 -17.42
C GLU A 77 12.22 -0.16 -17.89
N ALA A 78 13.15 -0.06 -16.94
CA ALA A 78 14.59 -0.04 -17.17
C ALA A 78 15.21 -1.38 -16.74
#